data_AF-A0A9W4IUE0-F1
#
_entry.id   AF-A0A9W4IUE0-F1
#
_cell.length_a   1.000
_cell.length_b   1.000
_cell.length_c   1.000
_cell.angle_alpha   90.00
_cell.angle_beta   90.00
_cell.angle_gamma   90.00
#
_symmetry.space_group_name_H-M   'P 1'
#
loop_
_entity.id
_entity.type
_entity.pdbx_description
1 polymer ?
#
loop_
_entity_poly.entity_id
_entity_poly.type
_entity_poly.pdbx_seq_one_letter_code
_entity_poly.pdbx_strand_id
1 'polypeptide(L)' 'METRKTKFGEDHPDTLTSMANLAFTWKSSGHDAEAISLLRESLTKQKQTLGLSHPTTLSNSETLSEWETKLAR' A
#
# COMPACT_ATOMS: atom_id res chain seq x y z
N MET A 1 19.85 -0.61 -22.02
CA MET A 1 18.50 -0.76 -21.43
C MET A 1 18.65 -0.50 -19.94
N GLU A 2 18.90 0.77 -19.60
CA GLU A 2 19.22 1.17 -18.23
C GLU A 2 17.94 1.17 -17.40
N THR A 3 17.98 0.26 -16.45
CA THR A 3 16.95 -0.05 -15.46
C THR A 3 16.49 1.22 -14.77
N ARG A 4 15.17 1.47 -14.82
CA ARG A 4 14.41 2.52 -14.11
C ARG A 4 14.45 2.35 -12.57
N LYS A 5 15.61 2.04 -12.01
CA LYS A 5 15.81 1.70 -10.60
C LYS A 5 16.36 2.84 -9.73
N THR A 6 16.54 4.04 -10.28
CA THR A 6 17.31 5.11 -9.59
C THR A 6 16.67 6.49 -9.57
N LYS A 7 15.35 6.64 -9.73
CA LYS A 7 14.74 7.98 -9.64
C LYS A 7 13.25 8.09 -9.32
N PHE A 8 12.70 7.13 -8.58
CA PHE A 8 11.49 7.41 -7.82
C PHE A 8 11.87 7.21 -6.37
N GLY A 9 12.05 8.32 -5.66
CA GLY A 9 12.23 8.27 -4.21
C GLY A 9 11.11 7.44 -3.61
N GLU A 10 11.36 6.85 -2.45
CA GLU A 10 10.43 6.00 -1.70
C GLU A 10 9.09 6.70 -1.35
N ASP A 11 8.99 7.99 -1.69
CA ASP A 11 7.83 8.87 -1.53
C ASP A 11 7.03 9.09 -2.83
N HIS A 12 7.45 8.55 -3.99
CA HIS A 12 6.70 8.80 -5.22
C HIS A 12 5.35 8.06 -5.21
N PRO A 13 4.23 8.72 -5.59
CA PRO A 13 2.90 8.11 -5.59
C PRO A 13 2.80 6.79 -6.37
N ASP A 14 3.52 6.65 -7.48
CA ASP A 14 3.59 5.38 -8.23
C ASP A 14 4.27 4.24 -7.45
N THR A 15 5.31 4.56 -6.68
CA THR A 15 5.99 3.59 -5.82
C THR A 15 5.05 3.12 -4.72
N LEU A 16 4.32 4.04 -4.08
CA LEU A 16 3.34 3.72 -3.04
C LEU A 16 2.18 2.88 -3.60
N THR A 17 1.69 3.23 -4.79
CA THR A 17 0.69 2.42 -5.50
C THR A 17 1.21 1.01 -5.79
N SER A 18 2.49 0.89 -6.17
CA SER A 18 3.12 -0.41 -6.39
C SER A 18 3.25 -1.24 -5.10
N MET A 19 3.53 -0.61 -3.96
CA MET A 19 3.55 -1.28 -2.64
C MET A 19 2.16 -1.80 -2.26
N ALA A 20 1.10 -1.01 -2.49
CA ALA A 20 -0.27 -1.46 -2.25
C ALA A 20 -0.63 -2.68 -3.13
N ASN A 21 -0.27 -2.65 -4.42
CA ASN A 21 -0.49 -3.80 -5.32
C ASN A 21 0.27 -5.06 -4.88
N LEU A 22 1.49 -4.89 -4.35
CA LEU A 22 2.25 -6.00 -3.79
C LEU A 22 1.55 -6.59 -2.56
N ALA A 23 1.00 -5.75 -1.69
CA ALA A 23 0.21 -6.21 -0.55
C ALA A 23 -1.00 -7.05 -0.98
N PHE A 24 -1.73 -6.63 -2.01
CA PHE A 24 -2.82 -7.44 -2.59
C PHE A 24 -2.34 -8.80 -3.11
N THR A 25 -1.17 -8.83 -3.74
CA THR A 25 -0.57 -10.08 -4.24
C THR A 25 -0.24 -11.02 -3.07
N TRP A 26 0.35 -10.48 -2.00
CA TRP A 26 0.64 -11.25 -0.78
C TRP A 26 -0.61 -11.76 -0.08
N LYS A 27 -1.67 -10.94 -0.04
CA LYS A 27 -3.00 -11.34 0.46
C LYS A 27 -3.53 -12.56 -0.29
N SER A 28 -3.45 -12.55 -1.63
CA SER A 28 -3.85 -13.69 -2.45
C SER A 28 -2.96 -14.92 -2.27
N SER A 29 -1.72 -14.73 -1.81
CA SER A 29 -0.74 -15.78 -1.56
C SER A 29 -0.83 -16.35 -0.13
N GLY A 30 -1.78 -15.87 0.69
CA GLY A 30 -1.99 -16.31 2.08
C GLY A 30 -1.09 -15.62 3.11
N HIS A 31 -0.31 -14.61 2.71
CA HIS A 31 0.54 -13.84 3.61
C HIS A 31 -0.22 -12.61 4.15
N ASP A 32 -1.31 -12.85 4.86
CA ASP A 32 -2.25 -11.82 5.31
C ASP A 32 -1.60 -10.75 6.20
N ALA A 33 -0.78 -11.16 7.17
CA ALA A 33 -0.14 -10.26 8.13
C ALA A 33 0.91 -9.35 7.47
N GLU A 34 1.69 -9.89 6.54
CA GLU A 34 2.70 -9.15 5.77
C GLU A 34 2.03 -8.19 4.80
N ALA A 35 0.95 -8.62 4.13
CA ALA A 35 0.14 -7.78 3.26
C ALA A 35 -0.44 -6.57 4.00
N ILE A 36 -1.05 -6.78 5.16
CA ILE A 36 -1.61 -5.73 6.00
C ILE A 36 -0.52 -4.74 6.43
N SER A 37 0.62 -5.25 6.90
CA SER A 37 1.75 -4.42 7.33
C SER A 37 2.27 -3.53 6.19
N LEU A 38 2.44 -4.10 4.99
CA LEU A 38 2.91 -3.39 3.81
C LEU A 38 1.91 -2.32 3.34
N LEU A 39 0.60 -2.66 3.31
CA LEU A 39 -0.45 -1.73 2.93
C LEU A 39 -0.55 -0.55 3.91
N ARG A 40 -0.37 -0.82 5.22
CA ARG A 40 -0.37 0.20 6.27
C ARG A 40 0.82 1.15 6.16
N GLU A 41 2.01 0.65 5.83
CA GLU A 41 3.18 1.50 5.57
C GLU A 41 2.96 2.40 4.36
N SER A 42 2.49 1.82 3.24
CA SER A 42 2.16 2.57 2.02
C SER A 42 1.14 3.67 2.30
N LEU A 43 0.09 3.37 3.06
CA LEU A 43 -0.92 4.35 3.46
C LEU A 43 -0.36 5.49 4.30
N THR A 44 0.55 5.19 5.22
CA THR A 44 1.17 6.21 6.07
C THR A 44 1.94 7.22 5.22
N LYS A 45 2.69 6.73 4.24
CA LYS A 45 3.41 7.57 3.27
C LYS A 45 2.44 8.32 2.35
N GLN A 46 1.42 7.67 1.79
CA GLN A 46 0.43 8.33 0.92
C GLN A 46 -0.31 9.46 1.66
N LYS A 47 -0.64 9.27 2.94
CA LYS A 47 -1.24 10.33 3.78
C LYS A 47 -0.30 11.52 3.94
N GLN A 48 1.01 11.30 4.02
CA GLN A 48 2.00 12.35 4.18
C GLN A 48 2.31 13.09 2.87
N THR A 49 2.39 12.38 1.74
CA THR A 49 2.75 12.94 0.44
C THR A 49 1.55 13.50 -0.33
N LEU A 50 0.44 12.76 -0.38
CA LEU A 50 -0.76 13.08 -1.19
C LEU A 50 -1.92 13.64 -0.35
N GLY A 51 -1.91 13.37 0.96
CA GLY A 51 -2.99 13.72 1.87
C GLY A 51 -4.10 12.66 1.94
N LEU A 52 -4.95 12.80 2.97
CA LEU A 52 -6.12 11.94 3.21
C LEU A 52 -7.22 12.10 2.16
N SER A 53 -7.26 13.22 1.45
CA SER A 53 -8.28 13.53 0.44
C SER A 53 -8.03 12.84 -0.91
N HIS A 54 -6.89 12.17 -1.07
CA HIS A 54 -6.57 11.50 -2.33
C HIS A 54 -7.37 10.19 -2.47
N PRO A 55 -8.03 9.93 -3.61
CA PRO A 55 -8.89 8.76 -3.78
C PRO A 55 -8.15 7.43 -3.56
N THR A 56 -6.88 7.36 -3.95
CA THR A 56 -6.01 6.19 -3.73
C THR A 56 -5.73 5.93 -2.24
N THR A 57 -5.58 6.99 -1.45
CA THR A 57 -5.35 6.89 0.01
C THR A 57 -6.62 6.41 0.71
N LEU A 58 -7.79 6.93 0.32
CA LEU A 58 -9.07 6.50 0.87
C LEU A 58 -9.33 5.02 0.59
N SER A 59 -9.21 4.60 -0.67
CA SER A 59 -9.48 3.22 -1.08
C SER A 59 -8.54 2.22 -0.39
N ASN A 60 -7.25 2.55 -0.27
CA ASN A 60 -6.31 1.73 0.48
C ASN A 60 -6.68 1.66 1.98
N SER A 61 -7.17 2.75 2.57
CA SER A 61 -7.51 2.80 3.99
C SER A 61 -8.76 1.99 4.33
N GLU A 62 -9.76 1.99 3.45
CA GLU A 62 -10.94 1.14 3.54
C GLU A 62 -10.56 -0.34 3.42
N THR A 63 -9.71 -0.65 2.43
CA THR A 63 -9.16 -2.00 2.23
C THR A 63 -8.42 -2.50 3.47
N LEU A 64 -7.55 -1.67 4.06
CA LEU A 64 -6.82 -2.03 5.27
C LEU A 64 -7.77 -2.34 6.43
N SER A 65 -8.78 -1.51 6.63
CA SER A 65 -9.80 -1.72 7.67
C SER A 65 -10.56 -3.03 7.47
N GLU A 66 -10.91 -3.36 6.22
CA GLU A 66 -11.55 -4.64 5.89
C GLU A 66 -10.62 -5.82 6.22
N TRP A 67 -9.34 -5.72 5.88
CA TRP A 67 -8.38 -6.79 6.10
C TRP A 67 -8.07 -7.03 7.58
N GLU A 68 -7.93 -5.96 8.36
CA GLU A 68 -7.79 -6.01 9.82
C GLU A 68 -9.02 -6.67 10.46
N THR A 69 -10.23 -6.31 10.00
CA THR A 69 -11.48 -6.92 10.48
C THR A 69 -11.55 -8.42 10.14
N LYS A 70 -11.10 -8.81 8.94
CA LYS A 70 -11.03 -10.22 8.53
C LYS A 70 -9.98 -11.02 9.30
N LEU A 71 -8.87 -10.40 9.70
CA LEU A 71 -7.83 -11.03 10.51
C LEU A 71 -8.28 -11.23 11.97
N ALA A 72 -9.09 -10.31 12.48
CA ALA A 72 -9.63 -10.35 13.85
C ALA A 72 -10.87 -11.25 14.04
N ARG A 73 -11.39 -11.86 12.96
CA ARG A 73 -12.58 -12.71 12.95
C ARG A 73 -12.22 -14.18 12.85
#